data_AF-A0A368KMF8-F1
#
_entry.id   AF-A0A368KMF8-F1
#
_cell.length_a   1.000
_cell.length_b   1.000
_cell.length_c   1.000
_cell.angle_alpha   90.00
_cell.angle_beta   90.00
_cell.angle_gamma   90.00
#
_symmetry.space_group_name_H-M   'P 1'
#
loop_
_entity.id
_entity.type
_entity.pdbx_description
1 polymer ?
#
loop_
_entity_poly.entity_id
_entity_poly.type
_entity_poly.pdbx_seq_one_letter_code
_entity_poly.pdbx_strand_id
1 'polypeptide(L)'
;MKNKHLTKRNAQTRGVLYFALLGCILGGSGCEYQSTALNDRMADFQYSVDSLSQEMITRLKSAHIGPARKKSSANSRASQVSQMEADRGGDGDRPDPNSVTAIAVDCAAKIKHMQSLKEDDGAVDAVLKQVNAATDIKEDVRKAFAESLQEELNENPS
;
A
#
# COMPACT_ATOMS: atom_id res chain seq x y z
N MET A 1 -33.85 58.00 8.69
CA MET A 1 -32.94 58.54 9.73
C MET A 1 -32.99 57.64 10.96
N LYS A 2 -31.86 56.97 11.23
CA LYS A 2 -31.32 56.40 12.49
C LYS A 2 -32.29 55.80 13.53
N ASN A 3 -32.32 54.46 13.56
CA ASN A 3 -32.80 53.62 14.65
C ASN A 3 -31.88 53.68 15.87
N LYS A 4 -32.49 53.61 17.05
CA LYS A 4 -31.90 53.82 18.38
C LYS A 4 -30.92 52.70 18.77
N HIS A 5 -29.66 53.06 18.97
CA HIS A 5 -28.71 52.36 19.84
C HIS A 5 -28.87 52.90 21.26
N LEU A 6 -28.97 52.00 22.26
CA LEU A 6 -28.49 52.14 23.65
C LEU A 6 -28.91 50.87 24.43
N THR A 7 -28.11 49.81 24.42
CA THR A 7 -27.10 49.46 25.43
C THR A 7 -27.60 49.50 26.89
N LYS A 8 -27.80 48.32 27.48
CA LYS A 8 -27.51 48.09 28.91
C LYS A 8 -26.95 46.68 29.09
N ARG A 9 -25.67 46.64 29.46
CA ARG A 9 -24.90 45.46 29.86
C ARG A 9 -25.18 45.15 31.33
N ASN A 10 -24.85 43.92 31.72
CA ASN A 10 -24.48 43.41 33.06
C ASN A 10 -25.44 42.39 33.67
N ALA A 11 -25.16 41.11 33.40
CA ALA A 11 -25.32 40.03 34.36
C ALA A 11 -24.25 38.98 34.06
N GLN A 12 -23.03 39.31 34.47
CA GLN A 12 -21.84 38.47 34.36
C GLN A 12 -21.93 37.35 35.41
N THR A 13 -21.71 36.12 34.94
CA THR A 13 -20.87 35.09 35.59
C THR A 13 -21.14 34.73 37.04
N ARG A 14 -22.07 33.81 37.30
CA ARG A 14 -22.02 32.87 38.43
C ARG A 14 -22.78 31.59 38.08
N GLY A 15 -22.08 30.51 37.74
CA GLY A 15 -22.75 29.21 37.52
C GLY A 15 -21.99 28.19 36.68
N VAL A 16 -20.68 28.31 36.50
CA VAL A 16 -19.86 27.26 35.85
C VAL A 16 -18.91 26.67 36.88
N LEU A 17 -19.42 25.74 37.67
CA LEU A 17 -18.68 24.84 38.56
C LEU A 17 -19.77 23.98 39.22
N TYR A 18 -19.98 22.74 38.75
CA TYR A 18 -20.59 21.59 39.48
C TYR A 18 -21.08 20.42 38.57
N PHE A 19 -20.38 20.08 37.48
CA PHE A 19 -20.64 18.82 36.75
C PHE A 19 -19.34 18.10 36.33
N ALA A 20 -18.30 18.19 37.16
CA ALA A 20 -16.99 17.56 36.90
C ALA A 20 -16.68 16.37 37.85
N LEU A 21 -17.68 15.57 38.26
CA LEU A 21 -17.45 14.50 39.25
C LEU A 21 -18.38 13.27 39.18
N LEU A 22 -19.06 13.01 38.05
CA LEU A 22 -20.02 11.89 37.95
C LEU A 22 -20.09 11.24 36.56
N GLY A 23 -18.93 10.95 35.98
CA GLY A 23 -18.80 10.14 34.75
C GLY A 23 -17.75 9.03 34.82
N CYS A 24 -17.10 8.82 35.98
CA CYS A 24 -15.98 7.87 36.13
C CYS A 24 -16.39 6.46 36.59
N ILE A 25 -17.68 6.08 36.55
CA ILE A 25 -18.13 4.78 37.09
C ILE A 25 -19.16 4.10 36.17
N LEU A 26 -18.84 3.99 34.89
CA LEU A 26 -19.39 2.96 34.00
C LEU A 26 -18.23 2.30 33.29
N GLY A 27 -17.57 1.39 34.01
CA GLY A 27 -16.59 0.47 33.45
C GLY A 27 -17.25 -0.61 32.60
N GLY A 28 -16.51 -1.12 31.62
CA GLY A 28 -16.83 -2.38 30.97
C GLY A 28 -16.24 -2.51 29.58
N SER A 29 -15.13 -3.25 29.47
CA SER A 29 -14.59 -3.86 28.25
C SER A 29 -14.00 -2.95 27.17
N GLY A 30 -13.10 -2.04 27.58
CA GLY A 30 -11.97 -1.68 26.72
C GLY A 30 -10.79 -2.54 27.12
N CYS A 31 -10.54 -3.66 26.43
CA CYS A 31 -9.17 -4.14 26.31
C CYS A 31 -8.42 -3.05 25.55
N GLU A 32 -7.93 -2.03 26.26
CA GLU A 32 -6.87 -1.18 25.75
C GLU A 32 -5.70 -2.11 25.52
N TYR A 33 -5.58 -2.56 24.28
CA TYR A 33 -4.41 -3.25 23.78
C TYR A 33 -3.28 -2.28 24.00
N GLN A 34 -2.55 -2.46 25.10
CA GLN A 34 -1.41 -1.64 25.45
C GLN A 34 -0.41 -1.87 24.32
N SER A 35 -0.38 -0.94 23.35
CA SER A 35 0.56 -1.01 22.24
C SER A 35 1.94 -1.11 22.86
N THR A 36 2.56 -2.27 22.72
CA THR A 36 3.91 -2.46 23.22
C THR A 36 4.83 -1.59 22.38
N ALA A 37 5.93 -1.10 22.94
CA ALA A 37 6.96 -0.38 22.15
C ALA A 37 7.46 -1.22 20.95
N LEU A 38 7.19 -2.53 20.95
CA LEU A 38 7.41 -3.43 19.83
C LEU A 38 6.33 -3.33 18.75
N ASN A 39 5.05 -3.18 19.11
CA ASN A 39 3.97 -2.88 18.15
C ASN A 39 4.15 -1.52 17.48
N ASP A 40 4.51 -0.48 18.24
CA ASP A 40 4.77 0.85 17.66
C ASP A 40 5.96 0.80 16.68
N ARG A 41 7.02 0.03 17.03
CA ARG A 41 8.14 -0.22 16.10
C ARG A 41 7.73 -1.08 14.91
N MET A 42 6.83 -2.05 15.08
CA MET A 42 6.31 -2.86 13.98
C MET A 42 5.46 -2.03 13.02
N ALA A 43 4.73 -1.03 13.53
CA ALA A 43 4.00 -0.07 12.71
C ALA A 43 4.94 0.79 11.85
N ASP A 44 6.11 1.19 12.38
CA ASP A 44 7.15 1.88 11.60
C ASP A 44 7.73 1.02 10.44
N PHE A 45 7.59 -0.30 10.50
CA PHE A 45 8.01 -1.22 9.43
C PHE A 45 6.88 -1.59 8.44
N GLN A 46 5.67 -1.04 8.62
CA GLN A 46 4.57 -1.29 7.70
C GLN A 46 4.82 -0.60 6.36
N TYR A 47 4.43 -1.29 5.28
CA TYR A 47 4.35 -0.66 3.96
C TYR A 47 3.24 0.39 4.00
N SER A 48 3.59 1.65 3.79
CA SER A 48 2.61 2.69 3.50
C SER A 48 2.23 2.64 2.02
N VAL A 49 1.03 3.14 1.70
CA VAL A 49 0.59 3.30 0.30
C VAL A 49 1.61 4.11 -0.51
N ASP A 50 2.21 5.14 0.10
CA ASP A 50 3.20 5.98 -0.57
C ASP A 50 4.49 5.22 -0.90
N SER A 51 5.02 4.43 0.06
CA SER A 51 6.25 3.66 -0.19
C SER A 51 6.02 2.57 -1.24
N LEU A 52 4.87 1.89 -1.17
CA LEU A 52 4.47 0.89 -2.15
C LEU A 52 4.30 1.51 -3.55
N SER A 53 3.64 2.66 -3.64
CA SER A 53 3.43 3.36 -4.92
C SER A 53 4.76 3.76 -5.57
N GLN A 54 5.71 4.29 -4.79
CA GLN A 54 7.03 4.66 -5.31
C GLN A 54 7.85 3.45 -5.75
N GLU A 55 7.77 2.33 -5.03
CA GLU A 55 8.39 1.08 -5.44
C GLU A 55 7.82 0.61 -6.79
N MET A 56 6.49 0.61 -6.94
CA MET A 56 5.82 0.19 -8.17
C MET A 56 6.19 1.09 -9.34
N ILE A 57 6.16 2.41 -9.15
CA ILE A 57 6.59 3.37 -10.18
C ILE A 57 8.02 3.09 -10.62
N THR A 58 8.94 2.86 -9.68
CA THR A 58 10.35 2.57 -9.98
C THR A 58 10.51 1.31 -10.80
N ARG A 59 9.83 0.23 -10.43
CA ARG A 59 9.92 -1.06 -11.12
C ARG A 59 9.26 -1.03 -12.51
N LEU A 60 8.12 -0.36 -12.64
CA LEU A 60 7.37 -0.27 -13.89
C LEU A 60 8.10 0.53 -14.98
N LYS A 61 9.02 1.44 -14.64
CA LYS A 61 9.87 2.15 -15.61
C LYS A 61 10.72 1.22 -16.48
N SER A 62 11.15 0.09 -15.92
CA SER A 62 11.95 -0.93 -16.61
C SER A 62 11.18 -2.18 -16.97
N ALA A 63 9.88 -2.23 -16.66
CA ALA A 63 9.06 -3.41 -16.84
C ALA A 63 8.75 -3.70 -18.32
N HIS A 64 8.40 -4.95 -18.58
CA HIS A 64 7.92 -5.38 -19.90
C HIS A 64 6.67 -6.25 -19.78
N ILE A 65 5.89 -6.24 -20.86
CA ILE A 65 4.66 -7.02 -20.98
C ILE A 65 5.01 -8.36 -21.64
N GLY A 66 4.66 -9.48 -20.98
CA GLY A 66 4.87 -10.83 -21.50
C GLY A 66 5.97 -11.63 -20.79
N PRO A 67 6.23 -12.86 -21.24
CA PRO A 67 7.23 -13.74 -20.64
C PRO A 67 8.65 -13.19 -20.79
N ALA A 68 9.53 -13.58 -19.87
CA ALA A 68 10.94 -13.18 -19.86
C ALA A 68 11.53 -13.21 -21.27
N ARG A 69 12.07 -12.09 -21.77
CA ARG A 69 12.88 -12.15 -22.99
C ARG A 69 14.09 -13.02 -22.66
N LYS A 70 14.14 -14.24 -23.24
CA LYS A 70 15.35 -15.04 -23.29
C LYS A 70 16.45 -14.13 -23.85
N LYS A 71 17.35 -13.68 -22.99
CA LYS A 71 18.53 -12.93 -23.42
C LYS A 71 19.25 -13.86 -24.40
N SER A 72 19.47 -13.37 -25.62
CA SER A 72 20.34 -14.05 -26.58
C SER A 72 21.69 -14.23 -25.88
N SER A 73 21.98 -15.47 -25.49
CA SER A 73 23.25 -15.87 -24.90
C SER A 73 24.31 -15.76 -26.00
N ALA A 74 24.86 -14.56 -26.17
CA ALA A 74 25.89 -14.28 -27.17
C ALA A 74 27.25 -14.94 -26.86
N ASN A 75 27.36 -15.74 -25.80
CA ASN A 75 28.59 -16.44 -25.41
C ASN A 75 28.39 -17.95 -25.38
N SER A 76 29.05 -18.66 -26.30
CA SER A 76 29.08 -20.13 -26.37
C SER A 76 29.71 -20.82 -25.16
N ARG A 77 30.35 -20.07 -24.25
CA ARG A 77 30.81 -20.58 -22.95
C ARG A 77 29.71 -20.59 -21.87
N ALA A 78 28.70 -19.74 -21.99
CA ALA A 78 27.59 -19.68 -21.03
C ALA A 78 26.62 -20.86 -21.19
N SER A 79 26.52 -21.45 -22.38
CA SER A 79 25.63 -22.59 -22.63
C SER A 79 26.06 -23.88 -21.92
N GLN A 80 27.36 -24.11 -21.74
CA GLN A 80 27.87 -25.28 -21.01
C GLN A 80 27.69 -25.15 -19.49
N VAL A 81 27.78 -23.93 -18.93
CA VAL A 81 27.50 -23.67 -17.51
C VAL A 81 25.99 -23.71 -17.23
N SER A 82 25.19 -23.11 -18.12
CA SER A 82 23.73 -23.10 -18.02
C SER A 82 23.12 -24.51 -18.06
N GLN A 83 23.70 -25.46 -18.78
CA GLN A 83 23.26 -26.86 -18.77
C GLN A 83 23.57 -27.56 -17.43
N MET A 84 24.74 -27.32 -16.84
CA MET A 84 25.10 -27.88 -15.53
C MET A 84 24.28 -27.28 -14.37
N GLU A 85 23.80 -26.03 -14.49
CA GLU A 85 22.91 -25.39 -13.50
C GLU A 85 21.43 -25.78 -13.68
N ALA A 86 20.99 -26.07 -14.90
CA ALA A 86 19.65 -26.60 -15.16
C ALA A 86 19.43 -27.95 -14.45
N ASP A 87 20.44 -28.82 -14.45
CA ASP A 87 20.40 -30.13 -13.80
C ASP A 87 20.43 -30.07 -12.25
N ARG A 88 20.71 -28.91 -11.66
CA ARG A 88 20.59 -28.66 -10.20
C ARG A 88 19.21 -28.13 -9.77
N GLY A 89 18.21 -28.19 -10.66
CA GLY A 89 16.89 -27.58 -10.44
C GLY A 89 16.84 -26.14 -10.92
N GLY A 90 17.37 -25.89 -12.12
CA GLY A 90 17.58 -24.54 -12.64
C GLY A 90 16.31 -23.72 -12.80
N ASP A 91 16.55 -22.41 -12.71
CA ASP A 91 15.69 -21.22 -12.74
C ASP A 91 14.74 -21.07 -13.97
N GLY A 92 14.46 -22.16 -14.69
CA GLY A 92 13.78 -22.16 -15.99
C GLY A 92 12.31 -21.72 -15.94
N ASP A 93 11.64 -21.95 -14.81
CA ASP A 93 10.22 -21.60 -14.60
C ASP A 93 10.03 -20.39 -13.67
N ARG A 94 11.11 -19.71 -13.26
CA ARG A 94 10.96 -18.55 -12.38
C ARG A 94 10.36 -17.38 -13.17
N PRO A 95 9.22 -16.83 -12.75
CA PRO A 95 8.62 -15.69 -13.43
C PRO A 95 9.61 -14.52 -13.44
N ASP A 96 9.73 -13.83 -14.58
CA ASP A 96 10.64 -12.69 -14.71
C ASP A 96 10.26 -11.62 -13.69
N PRO A 97 11.14 -11.24 -12.75
CA PRO A 97 10.83 -10.25 -11.72
C PRO A 97 10.55 -8.85 -12.28
N ASN A 98 10.93 -8.60 -13.54
CA ASN A 98 10.67 -7.34 -14.26
C ASN A 98 9.47 -7.43 -15.22
N SER A 99 8.76 -8.56 -15.26
CA SER A 99 7.49 -8.63 -15.97
C SER A 99 6.42 -7.83 -15.21
N VAL A 100 5.51 -7.20 -15.94
CA VAL A 100 4.36 -6.50 -15.35
C VAL A 100 3.56 -7.43 -14.43
N THR A 101 3.35 -8.68 -14.85
CA THR A 101 2.62 -9.68 -14.06
C THR A 101 3.31 -9.98 -12.73
N ALA A 102 4.63 -10.22 -12.71
CA ALA A 102 5.35 -10.47 -11.46
C ALA A 102 5.35 -9.26 -10.50
N ILE A 103 5.39 -8.05 -11.06
CA ILE A 103 5.28 -6.81 -10.28
C ILE A 103 3.86 -6.67 -9.70
N ALA A 104 2.82 -7.01 -10.48
CA ALA A 104 1.43 -6.99 -10.02
C ALA A 104 1.16 -8.01 -8.91
N VAL A 105 1.65 -9.25 -9.04
CA VAL A 105 1.54 -10.30 -8.00
C VAL A 105 2.18 -9.83 -6.68
N ASP A 106 3.39 -9.28 -6.74
CA ASP A 106 4.09 -8.76 -5.56
C ASP A 106 3.34 -7.58 -4.92
N CYS A 107 2.81 -6.66 -5.75
CA CYS A 107 1.96 -5.57 -5.28
C CYS A 107 0.70 -6.08 -4.59
N ALA A 108 0.00 -7.05 -5.20
CA ALA A 108 -1.20 -7.65 -4.65
C ALA A 108 -0.95 -8.31 -3.29
N ALA A 109 0.17 -9.04 -3.15
CA ALA A 109 0.56 -9.65 -1.88
C ALA A 109 0.77 -8.59 -0.78
N LYS A 110 1.45 -7.47 -1.11
CA LYS A 110 1.66 -6.35 -0.17
C LYS A 110 0.35 -5.65 0.21
N ILE A 111 -0.55 -5.43 -0.75
CA ILE A 111 -1.88 -4.86 -0.48
C ILE A 111 -2.72 -5.78 0.41
N LYS A 112 -2.79 -7.08 0.09
CA LYS A 112 -3.52 -8.07 0.91
C LYS A 112 -2.97 -8.09 2.34
N HIS A 113 -1.65 -7.95 2.51
CA HIS A 113 -1.03 -7.82 3.82
C HIS A 113 -1.48 -6.54 4.55
N MET A 114 -1.41 -5.36 3.92
CA MET A 114 -1.90 -4.10 4.50
C MET A 114 -3.37 -4.16 4.89
N GLN A 115 -4.22 -4.77 4.05
CA GLN A 115 -5.64 -4.96 4.33
C GLN A 115 -5.88 -5.89 5.52
N SER A 116 -5.07 -6.95 5.68
CA SER A 116 -5.17 -7.86 6.84
C SER A 116 -4.88 -7.18 8.17
N LEU A 117 -4.13 -6.06 8.15
CA LEU A 117 -3.85 -5.22 9.31
C LEU A 117 -4.98 -4.22 9.62
N LYS A 118 -6.03 -4.14 8.78
CA LYS A 118 -7.15 -3.17 8.85
C LYS A 118 -6.72 -1.71 8.79
N GLU A 119 -5.59 -1.42 8.17
CA GLU A 119 -5.01 -0.09 8.16
C GLU A 119 -5.41 0.73 6.93
N ASP A 120 -5.77 0.08 5.82
CA ASP A 120 -6.00 0.82 4.57
C ASP A 120 -6.90 0.10 3.54
N ASP A 121 -8.21 0.21 3.72
CA ASP A 121 -9.22 -0.33 2.78
C ASP A 121 -9.14 0.35 1.39
N GLY A 122 -8.50 1.52 1.28
CA GLY A 122 -8.33 2.30 0.05
C GLY A 122 -7.00 2.11 -0.67
N ALA A 123 -6.14 1.18 -0.20
CA ALA A 123 -4.77 1.04 -0.70
C ALA A 123 -4.68 0.78 -2.21
N VAL A 124 -5.60 -0.04 -2.76
CA VAL A 124 -5.62 -0.38 -4.20
C VAL A 124 -5.81 0.86 -5.06
N ASP A 125 -6.88 1.62 -4.80
CA ASP A 125 -7.22 2.82 -5.56
C ASP A 125 -6.14 3.89 -5.44
N ALA A 126 -5.56 4.02 -4.25
CA ALA A 126 -4.50 4.99 -3.99
C ALA A 126 -3.21 4.64 -4.75
N VAL A 127 -2.79 3.37 -4.75
CA VAL A 127 -1.63 2.89 -5.54
C VAL A 127 -1.88 3.08 -7.03
N LEU A 128 -3.03 2.65 -7.54
CA LEU A 128 -3.38 2.79 -8.95
C LEU A 128 -3.41 4.25 -9.39
N LYS A 129 -3.93 5.16 -8.55
CA LYS A 129 -3.95 6.59 -8.83
C LYS A 129 -2.52 7.15 -8.95
N GLN A 130 -1.62 6.79 -8.04
CA GLN A 130 -0.23 7.27 -8.09
C GLN A 130 0.51 6.72 -9.31
N VAL A 131 0.35 5.44 -9.63
CA VAL A 131 0.95 4.83 -10.83
C VAL A 131 0.40 5.47 -12.11
N ASN A 132 -0.91 5.75 -12.17
CA ASN A 132 -1.54 6.41 -13.33
C ASN A 132 -1.11 7.87 -13.51
N ALA A 133 -0.75 8.56 -12.42
CA ALA A 133 -0.20 9.90 -12.48
C ALA A 133 1.27 9.94 -12.96
N ALA A 134 2.00 8.82 -12.91
CA ALA A 134 3.39 8.73 -13.35
C ALA A 134 3.50 8.70 -14.88
N THR A 135 3.72 9.88 -15.48
CA THR A 135 3.78 10.08 -16.94
C THR A 135 5.00 9.49 -17.62
N ASP A 136 6.03 9.15 -16.84
CA ASP A 136 7.28 8.55 -17.31
C ASP A 136 7.20 7.03 -17.53
N ILE A 137 6.10 6.40 -17.09
CA ILE A 137 5.76 5.02 -17.42
C ILE A 137 4.98 5.01 -18.75
N LYS A 138 5.15 3.99 -19.58
CA LYS A 138 4.36 3.87 -20.81
C LYS A 138 2.90 3.52 -20.49
N GLU A 139 1.96 4.05 -21.27
CA GLU A 139 0.53 3.87 -21.02
C GLU A 139 0.08 2.41 -21.09
N ASP A 140 0.61 1.64 -22.04
CA ASP A 140 0.38 0.20 -22.18
C ASP A 140 0.83 -0.57 -20.94
N VAL A 141 2.00 -0.23 -20.39
CA VAL A 141 2.53 -0.81 -19.15
C VAL A 141 1.64 -0.47 -17.94
N ARG A 142 1.16 0.78 -17.82
CA ARG A 142 0.26 1.17 -16.72
C ARG A 142 -1.08 0.43 -16.80
N LYS A 143 -1.65 0.31 -18.00
CA LYS A 143 -2.91 -0.43 -18.22
C LYS A 143 -2.76 -1.91 -17.89
N ALA A 144 -1.72 -2.56 -18.44
CA ALA A 144 -1.44 -3.96 -18.15
C ALA A 144 -1.21 -4.21 -16.65
N PHE A 145 -0.51 -3.30 -15.96
CA PHE A 145 -0.33 -3.40 -14.51
C PHE A 145 -1.65 -3.30 -13.75
N ALA A 146 -2.52 -2.36 -14.12
CA ALA A 146 -3.82 -2.20 -13.48
C ALA A 146 -4.73 -3.42 -13.69
N GLU A 147 -4.75 -3.97 -14.90
CA GLU A 147 -5.49 -5.19 -15.24
C GLU A 147 -4.98 -6.38 -14.43
N SER A 148 -3.67 -6.67 -14.49
CA SER A 148 -3.07 -7.78 -13.73
C SER A 148 -3.22 -7.62 -12.23
N LEU A 149 -3.11 -6.40 -11.69
CA LEU A 149 -3.30 -6.17 -10.25
C LEU A 149 -4.73 -6.47 -9.82
N GLN A 150 -5.73 -6.07 -10.62
CA GLN A 150 -7.12 -6.39 -10.32
C GLN A 150 -7.42 -7.88 -10.43
N GLU A 151 -6.86 -8.57 -11.42
CA GLU A 151 -6.97 -10.03 -11.55
C GLU A 151 -6.44 -10.72 -10.27
N GLU A 152 -5.21 -10.40 -9.85
CA GLU A 152 -4.57 -10.98 -8.67
C GLU A 152 -5.31 -10.69 -7.34
N LEU A 153 -5.95 -9.53 -7.24
CA LEU A 153 -6.74 -9.16 -6.06
C LEU A 153 -8.12 -9.82 -6.04
N ASN A 154 -8.72 -10.05 -7.21
CA ASN A 154 -10.02 -10.73 -7.34
C ASN A 154 -9.91 -12.25 -7.29
N GLU A 155 -8.75 -12.81 -7.60
CA GLU A 155 -8.42 -14.20 -7.30
C GLU A 155 -8.32 -14.36 -5.77
N ASN A 156 -9.44 -14.78 -5.17
CA ASN A 156 -9.49 -15.22 -3.79
C ASN A 156 -8.49 -16.38 -3.61
N PRO A 157 -7.51 -16.27 -2.70
CA PRO A 157 -6.68 -17.42 -2.35
C PRO A 157 -7.60 -18.45 -1.70
N SER A 158 -7.74 -19.61 -2.35
CA SER A 158 -8.41 -20.79 -1.80
C SER A 158 -7.52 -21.51 -0.81
#